data_AF-A0A2J0MFY9-F1
#
_entry.id   AF-A0A2J0MFY9-F1
#
_cell.length_a   1.000
_cell.length_b   1.000
_cell.length_c   1.000
_cell.angle_alpha   90.00
_cell.angle_beta   90.00
_cell.angle_gamma   90.00
#
_symmetry.space_group_name_H-M   'P 1'
#
loop_
_entity.id
_entity.type
_entity.pdbx_description
1 polymer ?
#
loop_
_entity_poly.entity_id
_entity_poly.type
_entity_poly.pdbx_seq_one_letter_code
_entity_poly.pdbx_strand_id
1 'polypeptide(L)'
;MKHFVIAIAACIGACLLISGCSGVGSNPKDVLSKYLDDSLHGRTAEAYEYISQKDKNVIPLQKYIEKQSTDKDAFTESLMGKISYKIDDITVKKNRADAKVSITMPDFGSMFSDVMGVAFMSALGGADSEDISKMMAEKYKDKEIPMTTTTQSYELVKEAGGWKVFLDLEKQEKVSTLLGEAKELRKDKKLKGALKKYEEVLELDSEEVTAKSGKGEVTKEIKDFEKKQSYIDKVKLYDFTAKYFSTYLDGKTPGITFKIKNEGDKTLTKVEVTVYFKDAANNVIAEEDYHPVLVSAYSFGDNNKPLKPNYIWQMEPGKFYTAKSVPTEWQEGNAVAKITDIQFE
;
A
#
# COMPACT_ATOMS: atom_id res chain seq x y z
N MET A 1 5.08 -5.77 8.90
CA MET A 1 5.48 -6.68 10.00
C MET A 1 4.31 -7.27 10.81
N LYS A 2 3.15 -7.54 10.17
CA LYS A 2 2.21 -8.61 10.56
C LYS A 2 1.60 -9.36 9.34
N HIS A 3 1.96 -8.97 8.12
CA HIS A 3 1.65 -9.67 6.88
C HIS A 3 2.97 -10.06 6.23
N PHE A 4 3.51 -11.22 6.61
CA PHE A 4 4.68 -11.81 5.94
C PHE A 4 4.43 -13.29 5.70
N VAL A 5 3.33 -13.59 5.01
CA VAL A 5 3.19 -14.82 4.22
C VAL A 5 2.36 -14.40 3.00
N ILE A 6 3.07 -14.01 1.93
CA ILE A 6 2.48 -13.67 0.62
C ILE A 6 2.44 -14.93 -0.23
N ALA A 7 1.35 -15.02 -0.99
CA ALA A 7 1.01 -15.97 -2.04
C ALA A 7 2.11 -16.28 -3.09
N ILE A 8 2.01 -17.44 -3.78
CA ILE A 8 1.88 -17.61 -5.25
C ILE A 8 2.08 -19.10 -5.69
N ALA A 9 1.15 -19.57 -6.55
CA ALA A 9 1.15 -20.60 -7.62
C ALA A 9 1.72 -22.05 -7.46
N ALA A 10 0.78 -23.00 -7.30
CA ALA A 10 0.46 -24.19 -8.12
C ALA A 10 1.55 -25.18 -8.65
N CYS A 11 1.45 -26.45 -8.21
CA CYS A 11 1.23 -27.60 -9.11
C CYS A 11 0.68 -28.85 -8.36
N ILE A 12 -0.17 -29.60 -9.08
CA ILE A 12 -1.12 -30.61 -8.62
C ILE A 12 -0.46 -31.99 -8.40
N GLY A 13 -0.82 -32.67 -7.30
CA GLY A 13 -0.52 -34.08 -7.07
C GLY A 13 -1.57 -34.73 -6.18
N ALA A 14 -2.58 -35.35 -6.80
CA ALA A 14 -3.62 -36.12 -6.12
C ALA A 14 -3.06 -37.41 -5.50
N CYS A 15 -3.44 -37.74 -4.25
CA CYS A 15 -3.93 -39.08 -3.90
C CYS A 15 -4.33 -39.26 -2.42
N LEU A 16 -5.54 -39.81 -2.27
CA LEU A 16 -5.97 -40.89 -1.38
C LEU A 16 -6.14 -40.63 0.13
N LEU A 17 -7.42 -40.56 0.48
CA LEU A 17 -8.02 -40.67 1.79
C LEU A 17 -7.64 -41.99 2.48
N ILE A 18 -7.08 -41.90 3.68
CA ILE A 18 -7.16 -42.98 4.66
C ILE A 18 -7.76 -42.40 5.93
N SER A 19 -9.06 -42.67 6.10
CA SER A 19 -9.82 -42.45 7.31
C SER A 19 -9.29 -43.35 8.44
N GLY A 20 -8.55 -42.75 9.37
CA GLY A 20 -8.13 -43.35 10.64
C GLY A 20 -8.76 -42.60 11.82
N CYS A 21 -9.99 -42.96 12.18
CA CYS A 21 -10.60 -42.53 13.43
C CYS A 21 -9.95 -43.28 14.60
N SER A 22 -9.04 -42.63 15.33
CA SER A 22 -8.69 -43.04 16.69
C SER A 22 -8.15 -41.87 17.51
N GLY A 23 -8.97 -41.34 18.43
CA GLY A 23 -8.50 -40.60 19.61
C GLY A 23 -8.01 -39.14 19.44
N VAL A 24 -8.10 -38.55 18.25
CA VAL A 24 -7.73 -37.13 18.05
C VAL A 24 -8.86 -36.23 18.56
N GLY A 25 -8.69 -35.56 19.71
CA GLY A 25 -9.54 -34.38 20.03
C GLY A 25 -10.17 -34.26 21.43
N SER A 26 -9.77 -35.03 22.44
CA SER A 26 -10.32 -34.86 23.80
C SER A 26 -9.74 -33.65 24.56
N ASN A 27 -8.47 -33.33 24.33
CA ASN A 27 -7.73 -32.28 25.03
C ASN A 27 -7.34 -31.13 24.06
N PRO A 28 -7.70 -29.87 24.37
CA PRO A 28 -7.40 -28.75 23.48
C PRO A 28 -5.90 -28.45 23.37
N LYS A 29 -5.08 -28.80 24.38
CA LYS A 29 -3.62 -28.63 24.32
C LYS A 29 -2.99 -29.53 23.26
N ASP A 30 -3.44 -30.78 23.18
CA ASP A 30 -2.90 -31.76 22.23
C ASP A 30 -3.30 -31.40 20.79
N VAL A 31 -4.53 -30.91 20.59
CA VAL A 31 -4.98 -30.40 19.29
C VAL A 31 -4.17 -29.19 18.85
N LEU A 32 -3.99 -28.20 19.73
CA LEU A 32 -3.19 -27.02 19.43
C LEU A 32 -1.73 -27.37 19.13
N SER A 33 -1.13 -28.28 19.90
CA SER A 33 0.25 -28.73 19.69
C SER A 33 0.42 -29.40 18.32
N LYS A 34 -0.49 -30.29 17.92
CA LYS A 34 -0.43 -30.93 16.59
C LYS A 34 -0.63 -29.93 15.46
N TYR A 35 -1.62 -29.03 15.59
CA TYR A 35 -1.82 -27.95 14.63
C TYR A 35 -0.55 -27.09 14.46
N LEU A 36 0.07 -26.66 15.56
CA LEU A 36 1.28 -25.85 15.52
C LEU A 36 2.46 -26.63 14.93
N ASP A 37 2.62 -27.89 15.30
CA ASP A 37 3.70 -28.73 14.75
C ASP A 37 3.55 -28.89 13.24
N ASP A 38 2.35 -29.20 12.75
CA ASP A 38 2.10 -29.35 11.32
C ASP A 38 2.21 -28.00 10.58
N SER A 39 1.61 -26.94 11.12
CA SER A 39 1.59 -25.63 10.49
C SER A 39 2.97 -25.00 10.41
N LEU A 40 3.77 -25.05 11.47
CA LEU A 40 5.09 -24.40 11.52
C LEU A 40 6.14 -25.15 10.68
N HIS A 41 5.94 -26.44 10.43
CA HIS A 41 6.81 -27.25 9.58
C HIS A 41 6.29 -27.41 8.15
N GLY A 42 5.23 -26.67 7.77
CA GLY A 42 4.71 -26.63 6.40
C GLY A 42 3.94 -27.88 5.97
N ARG A 43 3.48 -28.70 6.92
CA ARG A 43 2.54 -29.81 6.69
C ARG A 43 1.12 -29.26 6.65
N THR A 44 0.85 -28.45 5.62
CA THR A 44 -0.38 -27.62 5.54
C THR A 44 -1.65 -28.47 5.47
N ALA A 45 -1.62 -29.61 4.78
CA ALA A 45 -2.78 -30.49 4.67
C ALA A 45 -3.14 -31.13 6.02
N GLU A 46 -2.13 -31.57 6.77
CA GLU A 46 -2.26 -32.13 8.11
C GLU A 46 -2.73 -31.06 9.09
N ALA A 47 -2.16 -29.85 9.04
CA ALA A 47 -2.58 -28.71 9.86
C ALA A 47 -4.07 -28.37 9.64
N TYR A 48 -4.55 -28.43 8.38
CA TYR A 48 -5.94 -28.18 8.03
C TYR A 48 -6.92 -29.15 8.73
N GLU A 49 -6.48 -30.36 9.09
CA GLU A 49 -7.36 -31.30 9.80
C GLU A 49 -7.73 -30.84 11.21
N TYR A 50 -6.93 -29.96 11.82
CA TYR A 50 -7.14 -29.46 13.17
C TYR A 50 -7.96 -28.17 13.24
N ILE A 51 -8.28 -27.53 12.12
CA ILE A 51 -9.04 -26.26 12.12
C ILE A 51 -10.56 -26.50 12.21
N SER A 52 -11.29 -25.48 12.65
CA SER A 52 -12.74 -25.54 12.87
C SER A 52 -13.52 -25.78 11.58
N GLN A 53 -14.69 -26.42 11.68
CA GLN A 53 -15.57 -26.59 10.52
C GLN A 53 -16.04 -25.24 9.97
N LYS A 54 -16.19 -24.22 10.84
CA LYS A 54 -16.50 -22.85 10.41
C LYS A 54 -15.44 -22.33 9.45
N ASP A 55 -14.16 -22.52 9.76
CA ASP A 55 -13.04 -22.09 8.90
C ASP A 55 -12.95 -22.94 7.62
N LYS A 56 -13.19 -24.26 7.72
CA LYS A 56 -13.25 -25.16 6.54
C LYS A 56 -14.35 -24.77 5.54
N ASN A 57 -15.46 -24.22 6.01
CA ASN A 57 -16.54 -23.74 5.15
C ASN A 57 -16.19 -22.44 4.40
N VAL A 58 -15.24 -21.65 4.91
CA VAL A 58 -14.74 -20.43 4.26
C VAL A 58 -13.74 -20.77 3.17
N ILE A 59 -12.82 -21.70 3.45
CA ILE A 59 -11.76 -22.07 2.53
C ILE A 59 -11.62 -23.60 2.44
N PRO A 60 -11.82 -24.20 1.25
CA PRO A 60 -11.59 -25.62 1.05
C PRO A 60 -10.09 -25.93 1.09
N LEU A 61 -9.74 -27.16 1.45
CA LEU A 61 -8.36 -27.65 1.61
C LEU A 61 -7.43 -27.21 0.49
N GLN A 62 -7.83 -27.41 -0.77
CA GLN A 62 -6.98 -27.09 -1.92
C GLN A 62 -6.59 -25.60 -1.96
N LYS A 63 -7.58 -24.71 -1.76
CA LYS A 63 -7.35 -23.25 -1.72
C LYS A 63 -6.54 -22.86 -0.47
N TYR A 64 -6.69 -23.59 0.64
CA TYR A 64 -5.89 -23.39 1.85
C TYR A 64 -4.42 -23.75 1.64
N ILE A 65 -4.14 -24.87 0.98
CA ILE A 65 -2.80 -25.29 0.56
C ILE A 65 -2.18 -24.24 -0.36
N GLU A 66 -2.91 -23.82 -1.40
CA GLU A 66 -2.42 -22.81 -2.36
C GLU A 66 -2.11 -21.44 -1.72
N LYS A 67 -2.86 -21.05 -0.68
CA LYS A 67 -2.57 -19.82 0.07
C LYS A 67 -1.30 -19.91 0.92
N GLN A 68 -0.88 -21.13 1.32
CA GLN A 68 0.27 -21.34 2.20
C GLN A 68 1.50 -21.94 1.48
N SER A 69 1.34 -22.44 0.26
CA SER A 69 2.44 -22.98 -0.53
C SER A 69 3.44 -21.87 -0.86
N THR A 70 4.69 -22.11 -0.54
CA THR A 70 5.84 -21.29 -0.96
C THR A 70 6.83 -22.19 -1.69
N ASP A 71 7.46 -21.71 -2.75
CA ASP A 71 8.68 -22.32 -3.26
C ASP A 71 9.76 -22.19 -2.19
N LYS A 72 10.14 -23.31 -1.60
CA LYS A 72 11.15 -23.35 -0.54
C LYS A 72 12.49 -23.67 -1.18
N ASP A 73 13.38 -22.70 -1.18
CA ASP A 73 14.80 -23.00 -1.38
C ASP A 73 15.37 -23.71 -0.14
N ALA A 74 16.50 -24.40 -0.32
CA ALA A 74 17.13 -25.19 0.74
C ALA A 74 17.52 -24.37 1.97
N PHE A 75 17.81 -23.06 1.79
CA PHE A 75 18.11 -22.18 2.91
C PHE A 75 16.86 -21.90 3.74
N THR A 76 15.74 -21.60 3.09
CA THR A 76 14.43 -21.40 3.72
C THR A 76 13.96 -22.65 4.48
N GLU A 77 14.17 -23.84 3.91
CA GLU A 77 13.90 -25.11 4.63
C GLU A 77 14.75 -25.25 5.89
N SER A 78 16.04 -24.89 5.81
CA SER A 78 16.95 -24.94 6.97
C SER A 78 16.51 -24.00 8.11
N LEU A 79 15.88 -22.87 7.77
CA LEU A 79 15.34 -21.92 8.74
C LEU A 79 14.07 -22.43 9.41
N MET A 80 13.19 -23.09 8.64
CA MET A 80 11.95 -23.66 9.18
C MET A 80 12.23 -24.70 10.28
N GLY A 81 13.29 -25.50 10.12
CA GLY A 81 13.71 -26.48 11.14
C GLY A 81 14.18 -25.86 12.47
N LYS A 82 14.39 -24.54 12.53
CA LYS A 82 14.78 -23.82 13.75
C LYS A 82 13.58 -23.20 14.49
N ILE A 83 12.38 -23.28 13.91
CA ILE A 83 11.18 -22.76 14.53
C ILE A 83 10.79 -23.68 15.69
N SER A 84 10.46 -23.09 16.83
CA SER A 84 9.97 -23.82 18.00
C SER A 84 8.85 -23.04 18.67
N TYR A 85 8.06 -23.72 19.49
CA TYR A 85 6.98 -23.09 20.23
C TYR A 85 6.84 -23.66 21.64
N LYS A 86 6.20 -22.89 22.50
CA LYS A 86 5.81 -23.27 23.85
C LYS A 86 4.39 -22.79 24.11
N ILE A 87 3.49 -23.71 24.46
CA ILE A 87 2.16 -23.37 24.95
C ILE A 87 2.32 -22.95 26.42
N ASP A 88 2.21 -21.65 26.68
CA ASP A 88 2.42 -21.05 28.00
C ASP A 88 1.21 -21.23 28.92
N ASP A 89 0.01 -21.00 28.38
CA ASP A 89 -1.25 -21.13 29.10
C ASP A 89 -2.35 -21.66 28.18
N ILE A 90 -3.31 -22.38 28.76
CA ILE A 90 -4.57 -22.71 28.10
C ILE A 90 -5.72 -22.66 29.10
N THR A 91 -6.65 -21.74 28.86
CA THR A 91 -7.83 -21.53 29.70
C THR A 91 -9.05 -22.09 28.99
N VAL A 92 -9.67 -23.13 29.55
CA VAL A 92 -10.87 -23.77 28.97
C VAL A 92 -12.14 -23.25 29.63
N LYS A 93 -13.09 -22.80 28.82
CA LYS A 93 -14.43 -22.33 29.23
C LYS A 93 -15.51 -23.06 28.42
N LYS A 94 -16.11 -24.09 29.01
CA LYS A 94 -17.15 -24.94 28.39
C LYS A 94 -16.71 -25.54 27.04
N ASN A 95 -17.09 -24.90 25.94
CA ASN A 95 -16.84 -25.30 24.56
C ASN A 95 -15.85 -24.38 23.84
N ARG A 96 -15.15 -23.50 24.57
CA ARG A 96 -14.06 -22.67 24.06
C ARG A 96 -12.80 -22.84 24.89
N ALA A 97 -11.64 -22.66 24.29
CA ALA A 97 -10.38 -22.52 24.99
C ALA A 97 -9.56 -21.39 24.39
N ASP A 98 -8.93 -20.60 25.25
CA ASP A 98 -8.02 -19.53 24.88
C ASP A 98 -6.61 -19.98 25.28
N ALA A 99 -5.66 -19.98 24.34
CA ALA A 99 -4.28 -20.39 24.58
C ALA A 99 -3.31 -19.26 24.29
N LYS A 100 -2.26 -19.14 25.11
CA LYS A 100 -1.12 -18.28 24.84
C LYS A 100 0.07 -19.14 24.45
N VAL A 101 0.70 -18.81 23.33
CA VAL A 101 1.79 -19.57 22.75
C VAL A 101 2.95 -18.63 22.46
N SER A 102 4.12 -18.92 23.03
CA SER A 102 5.36 -18.28 22.63
C SER A 102 5.97 -19.04 21.46
N ILE A 103 6.17 -18.36 20.34
CA ILE A 103 6.78 -18.93 19.13
C ILE A 103 8.14 -18.27 18.94
N THR A 104 9.18 -19.11 18.87
CA THR A 104 10.55 -18.70 18.61
C THR A 104 10.90 -19.04 17.17
N MET A 105 11.28 -18.04 16.38
CA MET A 105 11.58 -18.19 14.96
C MET A 105 12.78 -17.33 14.57
N PRO A 106 13.43 -17.60 13.42
CA PRO A 106 14.43 -16.70 12.86
C PRO A 106 13.90 -15.27 12.75
N ASP A 107 14.69 -14.30 13.20
CA ASP A 107 14.36 -12.89 13.11
C ASP A 107 14.68 -12.37 11.70
N PHE A 108 13.73 -12.58 10.80
CA PHE A 108 13.84 -12.13 9.41
C PHE A 108 14.02 -10.61 9.28
N GLY A 109 13.57 -9.81 10.24
CA GLY A 109 13.78 -8.35 10.23
C GLY A 109 15.25 -8.01 10.46
N SER A 110 15.85 -8.63 11.48
CA SER A 110 17.29 -8.52 11.75
C SER A 110 18.11 -9.10 10.60
N MET A 111 17.74 -10.28 10.08
CA MET A 111 18.43 -10.91 8.94
C MET A 111 18.38 -10.07 7.68
N PHE A 112 17.20 -9.51 7.37
CA PHE A 112 17.04 -8.63 6.23
C PHE A 112 17.82 -7.33 6.40
N SER A 113 17.83 -6.72 7.59
CA SER A 113 18.67 -5.55 7.86
C SER A 113 20.16 -5.86 7.67
N ASP A 114 20.56 -7.05 8.11
CA ASP A 114 21.91 -7.55 8.00
C ASP A 114 22.33 -7.70 6.52
N VAL A 115 21.46 -8.23 5.68
CA VAL A 115 21.73 -8.38 4.24
C VAL A 115 21.54 -7.08 3.48
N MET A 116 20.54 -6.26 3.78
CA MET A 116 20.36 -4.95 3.15
C MET A 116 21.55 -4.02 3.41
N GLY A 117 22.22 -4.10 4.56
CA GLY A 117 23.49 -3.40 4.76
C GLY A 117 24.58 -3.83 3.77
N VAL A 118 24.63 -5.12 3.44
CA VAL A 118 25.59 -5.71 2.48
C VAL A 118 25.17 -5.43 1.04
N ALA A 119 23.91 -5.64 0.69
CA ALA A 119 23.33 -5.34 -0.61
C ALA A 119 23.39 -3.83 -0.91
N PHE A 120 23.13 -2.93 0.05
CA PHE A 120 23.34 -1.49 -0.11
C PHE A 120 24.82 -1.15 -0.37
N MET A 121 25.76 -1.88 0.24
CA MET A 121 27.19 -1.76 -0.08
C MET A 121 27.57 -2.34 -1.46
N SER A 122 26.80 -3.29 -1.98
CA SER A 122 27.06 -3.97 -3.25
C SER A 122 26.22 -3.49 -4.46
N ALA A 123 25.10 -2.80 -4.24
CA ALA A 123 24.03 -2.61 -5.22
C ALA A 123 23.61 -1.15 -5.43
N LEU A 124 24.48 -0.43 -6.13
CA LEU A 124 24.07 0.47 -7.21
C LEU A 124 23.32 -0.27 -8.37
N GLY A 125 22.83 -1.50 -8.17
CA GLY A 125 22.12 -2.32 -9.17
C GLY A 125 21.20 -3.33 -8.49
N GLY A 126 19.89 -3.12 -8.59
CA GLY A 126 18.86 -3.87 -7.86
C GLY A 126 18.98 -5.39 -8.01
N ALA A 127 19.08 -6.08 -6.88
CA ALA A 127 19.11 -7.53 -6.78
C ALA A 127 17.67 -8.10 -6.69
N ASP A 128 17.46 -9.28 -7.25
CA ASP A 128 16.19 -10.02 -7.16
C ASP A 128 16.12 -10.92 -5.90
N SER A 129 15.03 -11.68 -5.73
CA SER A 129 14.78 -12.49 -4.54
C SER A 129 15.71 -13.69 -4.39
N GLU A 130 16.18 -14.28 -5.49
CA GLU A 130 17.07 -15.45 -5.44
C GLU A 130 18.48 -15.02 -5.00
N ASP A 131 18.93 -13.86 -5.48
CA ASP A 131 20.18 -13.24 -5.05
C ASP A 131 20.18 -12.93 -3.54
N ILE A 132 19.08 -12.38 -3.02
CA ILE A 132 18.93 -12.08 -1.60
C ILE A 132 18.99 -13.36 -0.75
N SER A 133 18.36 -14.46 -1.19
CA SER A 133 18.40 -15.75 -0.47
C SER A 133 19.82 -16.31 -0.41
N LYS A 134 20.56 -16.30 -1.53
CA LYS A 134 21.97 -16.72 -1.58
C LYS A 134 22.86 -15.88 -0.66
N MET A 135 22.69 -14.56 -0.67
CA MET A 135 23.41 -13.65 0.22
C MET A 135 23.13 -13.95 1.70
N MET A 136 21.86 -14.23 2.05
CA MET A 136 21.51 -14.66 3.42
C MET A 136 22.15 -16.00 3.77
N ALA A 137 22.08 -17.00 2.88
CA ALA A 137 22.67 -18.31 3.09
C ALA A 137 24.18 -18.23 3.33
N GLU A 138 24.89 -17.43 2.53
CA GLU A 138 26.33 -17.21 2.69
C GLU A 138 26.65 -16.46 3.99
N LYS A 139 25.91 -15.39 4.30
CA LYS A 139 26.13 -14.60 5.52
C LYS A 139 25.94 -15.41 6.81
N TYR A 140 24.98 -16.32 6.82
CA TYR A 140 24.62 -17.12 8.00
C TYR A 140 25.14 -18.56 7.98
N LYS A 141 25.98 -18.93 7.00
CA LYS A 141 26.55 -20.28 6.91
C LYS A 141 27.27 -20.73 8.18
N ASP A 142 28.05 -19.82 8.77
CA ASP A 142 28.89 -20.07 9.95
C ASP A 142 28.55 -19.14 11.14
N LYS A 143 27.43 -18.42 11.06
CA LYS A 143 26.99 -17.49 12.10
C LYS A 143 25.73 -18.00 12.79
N GLU A 144 25.56 -17.62 14.05
CA GLU A 144 24.29 -17.81 14.72
C GLU A 144 23.19 -17.01 14.00
N ILE A 145 22.07 -17.69 13.78
CA ILE A 145 20.89 -17.09 13.17
C ILE A 145 20.19 -16.29 14.27
N PRO A 146 19.96 -14.99 14.09
CA PRO A 146 19.25 -14.21 15.08
C PRO A 146 17.84 -14.78 15.24
N MET A 147 17.41 -14.98 16.48
CA MET A 147 16.10 -15.53 16.80
C MET A 147 15.28 -14.49 17.55
N THR A 148 13.97 -14.49 17.33
CA THR A 148 13.02 -13.67 18.07
C THR A 148 11.90 -14.54 18.63
N THR A 149 11.34 -14.15 19.78
CA THR A 149 10.21 -14.83 20.40
C THR A 149 9.02 -13.90 20.45
N THR A 150 7.88 -14.36 19.96
CA THR A 150 6.62 -13.60 20.01
C THR A 150 5.53 -14.42 20.68
N THR A 151 4.73 -13.76 21.51
CA THR A 151 3.55 -14.39 22.12
C THR A 151 2.34 -14.16 21.24
N GLN A 152 1.65 -15.24 20.89
CA GLN A 152 0.43 -15.26 20.10
C GLN A 152 -0.71 -15.89 20.89
N SER A 153 -1.94 -15.44 20.62
CA SER A 153 -3.14 -16.02 21.21
C SER A 153 -3.85 -16.89 20.18
N TYR A 154 -4.29 -18.06 20.61
CA TYR A 154 -5.02 -19.03 19.81
C TYR A 154 -6.36 -19.30 20.46
N GLU A 155 -7.42 -19.32 19.65
CA GLU A 155 -8.74 -19.75 20.08
C GLU A 155 -9.00 -21.18 19.62
N LEU A 156 -9.65 -21.97 20.46
CA LEU A 156 -10.15 -23.30 20.12
C LEU A 156 -11.63 -23.41 20.45
N VAL A 157 -12.34 -24.19 19.65
CA VAL A 157 -13.75 -24.50 19.80
C VAL A 157 -13.95 -26.00 19.91
N LYS A 158 -14.89 -26.43 20.76
CA LYS A 158 -15.28 -27.83 20.89
C LYS A 158 -16.45 -28.14 19.97
N GLU A 159 -16.21 -28.97 18.97
CA GLU A 159 -17.19 -29.45 18.00
C GLU A 159 -17.55 -30.92 18.30
N ALA A 160 -18.51 -31.51 17.55
CA ALA A 160 -18.94 -32.89 17.74
C ALA A 160 -17.78 -33.91 17.62
N GLY A 161 -16.79 -33.61 16.76
CA GLY A 161 -15.59 -34.43 16.55
C GLY A 161 -14.42 -34.13 17.49
N GLY A 162 -14.59 -33.26 18.50
CA GLY A 162 -13.55 -32.85 19.43
C GLY A 162 -13.14 -31.38 19.30
N TRP A 163 -12.04 -31.02 19.95
CA TRP A 163 -11.49 -29.66 19.86
C TRP A 163 -10.91 -29.37 18.48
N LYS A 164 -11.06 -28.12 18.04
CA LYS A 164 -10.51 -27.56 16.80
C LYS A 164 -9.95 -26.17 17.03
N VAL A 165 -8.91 -25.81 16.28
CA VAL A 165 -8.36 -24.45 16.26
C VAL A 165 -9.29 -23.55 15.45
N PHE A 166 -9.71 -22.44 16.04
CA PHE A 166 -10.53 -21.42 15.38
C PHE A 166 -9.64 -20.28 14.92
N LEU A 167 -9.52 -20.11 13.61
CA LEU A 167 -8.65 -19.13 12.97
C LEU A 167 -9.39 -17.85 12.57
N ASP A 168 -10.72 -17.88 12.60
CA ASP A 168 -11.60 -16.80 12.14
C ASP A 168 -11.27 -16.34 10.70
N LEU A 169 -11.12 -17.31 9.79
CA LEU A 169 -10.69 -17.05 8.40
C LEU A 169 -11.66 -16.13 7.65
N GLU A 170 -12.93 -16.14 8.02
CA GLU A 170 -13.94 -15.22 7.47
C GLU A 170 -13.59 -13.76 7.78
N LYS A 171 -13.22 -13.46 9.04
CA LYS A 171 -12.76 -12.13 9.44
C LYS A 171 -11.47 -11.78 8.72
N GLN A 172 -10.51 -12.70 8.63
CA GLN A 172 -9.24 -12.46 7.93
C GLN A 172 -9.44 -12.12 6.45
N GLU A 173 -10.34 -12.83 5.75
CA GLU A 173 -10.64 -12.58 4.34
C GLU A 173 -11.32 -11.20 4.16
N LYS A 174 -12.27 -10.85 5.04
CA LYS A 174 -12.90 -9.52 5.05
C LYS A 174 -11.87 -8.40 5.27
N VAL A 175 -10.99 -8.54 6.26
CA VAL A 175 -9.91 -7.58 6.53
C VAL A 175 -9.01 -7.43 5.30
N SER A 176 -8.61 -8.54 4.68
CA SER A 176 -7.77 -8.53 3.48
C SER A 176 -8.43 -7.80 2.31
N THR A 177 -9.70 -8.07 2.02
CA THR A 177 -10.47 -7.40 0.98
C THR A 177 -10.57 -5.90 1.23
N LEU A 178 -10.94 -5.48 2.44
CA LEU A 178 -11.06 -4.08 2.80
C LEU A 178 -9.73 -3.33 2.70
N LEU A 179 -8.61 -3.96 3.10
CA LEU A 179 -7.28 -3.40 2.92
C LEU A 179 -6.92 -3.24 1.44
N GLY A 180 -7.30 -4.19 0.58
CA GLY A 180 -7.15 -4.10 -0.87
C GLY A 180 -7.95 -2.92 -1.46
N GLU A 181 -9.23 -2.83 -1.12
CA GLU A 181 -10.12 -1.72 -1.54
C GLU A 181 -9.59 -0.36 -1.07
N ALA A 182 -9.12 -0.26 0.18
CA ALA A 182 -8.55 0.97 0.72
C ALA A 182 -7.33 1.43 -0.09
N LYS A 183 -6.44 0.50 -0.47
CA LYS A 183 -5.24 0.79 -1.27
C LYS A 183 -5.61 1.26 -2.67
N GLU A 184 -6.54 0.60 -3.35
CA GLU A 184 -6.98 1.02 -4.69
C GLU A 184 -7.69 2.38 -4.65
N LEU A 185 -8.57 2.62 -3.67
CA LEU A 185 -9.21 3.93 -3.50
C LEU A 185 -8.20 5.05 -3.25
N ARG A 186 -7.16 4.80 -2.46
CA ARG A 186 -6.09 5.78 -2.21
C ARG A 186 -5.29 6.06 -3.48
N LYS A 187 -4.96 5.02 -4.26
CA LYS A 187 -4.27 5.14 -5.56
C LYS A 187 -5.09 6.01 -6.54
N ASP A 188 -6.40 5.80 -6.56
CA ASP A 188 -7.38 6.59 -7.31
C ASP A 188 -7.64 8.01 -6.75
N LYS A 189 -6.90 8.45 -5.72
CA LYS A 189 -7.11 9.73 -5.00
C LYS A 189 -8.50 9.89 -4.39
N LYS A 190 -9.27 8.81 -4.24
CA LYS A 190 -10.56 8.76 -3.52
C LYS A 190 -10.32 8.64 -2.01
N LEU A 191 -9.63 9.63 -1.44
CA LEU A 191 -9.07 9.58 -0.08
C LEU A 191 -10.11 9.33 1.00
N LYS A 192 -11.30 9.95 0.91
CA LYS A 192 -12.39 9.74 1.88
C LYS A 192 -12.91 8.30 1.87
N GLY A 193 -13.00 7.68 0.68
CA GLY A 193 -13.38 6.28 0.54
C GLY A 193 -12.33 5.35 1.14
N ALA A 194 -11.05 5.61 0.86
CA ALA A 194 -9.94 4.86 1.44
C ALA A 194 -9.93 4.93 2.98
N LEU A 195 -10.13 6.13 3.54
CA LEU A 195 -10.21 6.35 4.98
C LEU A 195 -11.30 5.49 5.63
N LYS A 196 -12.50 5.50 5.05
CA LYS A 196 -13.63 4.70 5.54
C LYS A 196 -13.29 3.21 5.55
N LYS A 197 -12.62 2.70 4.52
CA LYS A 197 -12.21 1.28 4.45
C LYS A 197 -11.21 0.89 5.52
N TYR A 198 -10.24 1.76 5.84
CA TYR A 198 -9.35 1.52 6.97
C TYR A 198 -10.09 1.54 8.32
N GLU A 199 -11.12 2.37 8.46
CA GLU A 199 -11.97 2.39 9.66
C GLU A 199 -12.78 1.10 9.80
N GLU A 200 -13.39 0.61 8.73
CA GLU A 200 -14.10 -0.69 8.69
C GLU A 200 -13.16 -1.84 9.11
N VAL A 201 -11.88 -1.81 8.72
CA VAL A 201 -10.89 -2.80 9.19
C VAL A 201 -10.64 -2.67 10.69
N LEU A 202 -10.48 -1.45 11.21
CA LEU A 202 -10.21 -1.22 12.63
C LEU A 202 -11.41 -1.52 13.54
N GLU A 203 -12.62 -1.53 12.99
CA GLU A 203 -13.81 -2.04 13.69
C GLU A 203 -13.78 -3.57 13.83
N LEU A 204 -13.23 -4.28 12.84
CA LEU A 204 -13.06 -5.74 12.87
C LEU A 204 -11.84 -6.16 13.71
N ASP A 205 -10.74 -5.44 13.56
CA ASP A 205 -9.47 -5.67 14.24
C ASP A 205 -8.80 -4.33 14.59
N SER A 206 -9.01 -3.89 15.82
CA SER A 206 -8.49 -2.62 16.31
C SER A 206 -6.96 -2.58 16.36
N GLU A 207 -6.26 -3.72 16.28
CA GLU A 207 -4.80 -3.84 16.31
C GLU A 207 -4.18 -4.04 14.93
N GLU A 208 -4.97 -3.95 13.86
CA GLU A 208 -4.47 -4.16 12.51
C GLU A 208 -3.53 -3.02 12.07
N VAL A 209 -2.24 -3.35 12.00
CA VAL A 209 -1.15 -2.38 11.84
C VAL A 209 -1.23 -1.67 10.48
N THR A 210 -1.56 -2.39 9.41
CA THR A 210 -1.67 -1.77 8.08
C THR A 210 -2.82 -0.77 8.02
N ALA A 211 -3.93 -1.04 8.72
CA ALA A 211 -5.05 -0.11 8.80
C ALA A 211 -4.72 1.12 9.65
N LYS A 212 -4.02 0.96 10.80
CA LYS A 212 -3.56 2.10 11.62
C LYS A 212 -2.64 3.03 10.83
N SER A 213 -1.62 2.49 10.15
CA SER A 213 -0.69 3.28 9.32
C SER A 213 -1.42 3.94 8.15
N GLY A 214 -2.20 3.17 7.40
CA GLY A 214 -2.95 3.65 6.23
C GLY A 214 -3.92 4.77 6.59
N LYS A 215 -4.69 4.63 7.69
CA LYS A 215 -5.55 5.68 8.22
C LYS A 215 -4.77 6.97 8.53
N GLY A 216 -3.63 6.84 9.21
CA GLY A 216 -2.78 7.98 9.57
C GLY A 216 -2.28 8.73 8.33
N GLU A 217 -1.75 8.00 7.36
CA GLU A 217 -1.25 8.55 6.10
C GLU A 217 -2.36 9.24 5.29
N VAL A 218 -3.49 8.57 5.07
CA VAL A 218 -4.62 9.13 4.32
C VAL A 218 -5.21 10.34 5.02
N THR A 219 -5.30 10.33 6.36
CA THR A 219 -5.76 11.50 7.12
C THR A 219 -4.85 12.70 6.91
N LYS A 220 -3.53 12.48 6.85
CA LYS A 220 -2.56 13.54 6.54
C LYS A 220 -2.77 14.06 5.11
N GLU A 221 -2.89 13.17 4.13
CA GLU A 221 -3.14 13.55 2.73
C GLU A 221 -4.43 14.39 2.57
N ILE A 222 -5.51 14.00 3.25
CA ILE A 222 -6.78 14.76 3.25
C ILE A 222 -6.56 16.16 3.82
N LYS A 223 -5.92 16.26 4.99
CA LYS A 223 -5.64 17.57 5.63
C LYS A 223 -4.77 18.46 4.74
N ASP A 224 -3.74 17.88 4.12
CA ASP A 224 -2.86 18.61 3.22
C ASP A 224 -3.63 19.09 1.98
N PHE A 225 -4.51 18.26 1.41
CA PHE A 225 -5.39 18.65 0.31
C PHE A 225 -6.35 19.77 0.70
N GLU A 226 -7.06 19.66 1.83
CA GLU A 226 -7.99 20.69 2.32
C GLU A 226 -7.28 22.02 2.61
N LYS A 227 -6.06 21.95 3.17
CA LYS A 227 -5.22 23.12 3.40
C LYS A 227 -4.78 23.79 2.10
N LYS A 228 -4.44 23.02 1.07
CA LYS A 228 -4.13 23.56 -0.26
C LYS A 228 -5.35 24.23 -0.88
N GLN A 229 -6.49 23.52 -0.91
CA GLN A 229 -7.74 24.03 -1.49
C GLN A 229 -8.19 25.33 -0.82
N SER A 230 -8.19 25.40 0.50
CA SER A 230 -8.53 26.63 1.24
C SER A 230 -7.55 27.79 1.02
N TYR A 231 -6.33 27.51 0.55
CA TYR A 231 -5.35 28.55 0.25
C TYR A 231 -5.42 29.02 -1.22
N ILE A 232 -5.99 28.22 -2.14
CA ILE A 232 -6.13 28.61 -3.56
C ILE A 232 -6.86 29.96 -3.69
N ASP A 233 -7.88 30.22 -2.88
CA ASP A 233 -8.62 31.49 -2.89
C ASP A 233 -7.76 32.72 -2.52
N LYS A 234 -6.59 32.51 -1.91
CA LYS A 234 -5.60 33.55 -1.60
C LYS A 234 -4.58 33.76 -2.73
N VAL A 235 -4.72 33.05 -3.85
CA VAL A 235 -3.85 33.16 -5.01
C VAL A 235 -4.68 33.69 -6.16
N LYS A 236 -4.42 34.94 -6.55
CA LYS A 236 -5.21 35.64 -7.55
C LYS A 236 -4.62 35.45 -8.94
N LEU A 237 -5.38 34.84 -9.84
CA LEU A 237 -5.10 34.82 -11.27
C LEU A 237 -5.81 36.02 -11.93
N TYR A 238 -5.07 36.81 -12.71
CA TYR A 238 -5.60 38.01 -13.37
C TYR A 238 -4.85 38.32 -14.68
N ASP A 239 -5.33 39.31 -15.43
CA ASP A 239 -4.84 39.66 -16.78
C ASP A 239 -4.81 38.45 -17.74
N PHE A 240 -5.76 37.51 -17.58
CA PHE A 240 -5.86 36.33 -18.44
C PHE A 240 -6.28 36.73 -19.85
N THR A 241 -5.53 36.27 -20.84
CA THR A 241 -5.84 36.42 -22.26
C THR A 241 -5.59 35.08 -22.94
N ALA A 242 -6.56 34.62 -23.72
CA ALA A 242 -6.40 33.47 -24.61
C ALA A 242 -6.68 33.91 -26.04
N LYS A 243 -5.67 33.84 -26.90
CA LYS A 243 -5.81 34.23 -28.30
C LYS A 243 -4.78 33.53 -29.15
N TYR A 244 -4.88 33.72 -30.45
CA TYR A 244 -3.81 33.29 -31.31
C TYR A 244 -2.67 34.31 -31.32
N PHE A 245 -1.45 33.80 -31.24
CA PHE A 245 -0.20 34.55 -31.32
C PHE A 245 0.51 34.21 -32.62
N SER A 246 1.19 35.18 -33.22
CA SER A 246 2.04 34.94 -34.40
C SER A 246 3.44 34.57 -33.94
N THR A 247 3.94 33.40 -34.32
CA THR A 247 5.35 33.03 -34.19
C THR A 247 6.01 33.04 -35.57
N TYR A 248 7.31 33.31 -35.60
CA TYR A 248 8.08 33.35 -36.86
C TYR A 248 8.17 31.98 -37.54
N LEU A 249 8.09 30.89 -36.76
CA LEU A 249 8.28 29.52 -37.23
C LEU A 249 6.97 28.77 -37.49
N ASP A 250 5.94 28.98 -36.67
CA ASP A 250 4.72 28.16 -36.68
C ASP A 250 3.46 28.92 -37.16
N GLY A 251 3.60 30.19 -37.53
CA GLY A 251 2.47 31.02 -37.93
C GLY A 251 1.54 31.36 -36.77
N LYS A 252 0.23 31.24 -36.97
CA LYS A 252 -0.81 31.64 -35.99
C LYS A 252 -1.09 30.48 -35.02
N THR A 253 -0.54 30.54 -33.81
CA THR A 253 -0.62 29.46 -32.80
C THR A 253 -1.48 29.89 -31.60
N PRO A 254 -2.40 29.05 -31.11
CA PRO A 254 -3.15 29.34 -29.89
C PRO A 254 -2.20 29.49 -28.71
N GLY A 255 -2.46 30.47 -27.86
CA GLY A 255 -1.67 30.68 -26.67
C GLY A 255 -2.40 31.49 -25.62
N ILE A 256 -1.77 31.55 -24.45
CA ILE A 256 -2.31 32.25 -23.29
C ILE A 256 -1.25 33.10 -22.59
N THR A 257 -1.72 34.15 -21.93
CA THR A 257 -0.94 34.94 -20.98
C THR A 257 -1.78 35.21 -19.74
N PHE A 258 -1.14 35.27 -18.57
CA PHE A 258 -1.78 35.67 -17.32
C PHE A 258 -0.73 36.11 -16.31
N LYS A 259 -1.20 36.68 -15.21
CA LYS A 259 -0.41 36.99 -14.02
C LYS A 259 -1.00 36.28 -12.81
N ILE A 260 -0.14 36.01 -11.84
CA ILE A 260 -0.53 35.42 -10.56
C ILE A 260 0.00 36.30 -9.45
N LYS A 261 -0.84 36.60 -8.46
CA LYS A 261 -0.42 37.24 -7.22
C LYS A 261 -0.73 36.31 -6.05
N ASN A 262 0.27 36.05 -5.21
CA ASN A 262 0.04 35.36 -3.95
C ASN A 262 -0.37 36.41 -2.91
N GLU A 263 -1.67 36.49 -2.59
CA GLU A 263 -2.22 37.43 -1.60
C GLU A 263 -2.27 36.80 -0.20
N GLY A 264 -1.81 35.56 -0.05
CA GLY A 264 -1.73 34.87 1.23
C GLY A 264 -0.39 35.05 1.94
N ASP A 265 -0.23 34.26 3.00
CA ASP A 265 0.84 34.32 4.00
C ASP A 265 1.88 33.20 3.89
N LYS A 266 1.77 32.32 2.88
CA LYS A 266 2.67 31.19 2.64
C LYS A 266 3.49 31.40 1.37
N THR A 267 4.74 30.97 1.36
CA THR A 267 5.53 30.84 0.13
C THR A 267 5.05 29.61 -0.66
N LEU A 268 4.91 29.77 -1.99
CA LEU A 268 4.51 28.70 -2.89
C LEU A 268 5.68 28.23 -3.76
N THR A 269 5.93 26.93 -3.76
CA THR A 269 6.93 26.26 -4.60
C THR A 269 6.32 25.66 -5.87
N LYS A 270 5.01 25.41 -5.87
CA LYS A 270 4.24 25.03 -7.06
C LYS A 270 2.97 25.86 -7.14
N VAL A 271 2.62 26.32 -8.34
CA VAL A 271 1.28 26.78 -8.69
C VAL A 271 0.92 26.17 -10.04
N GLU A 272 -0.18 25.43 -10.07
CA GLU A 272 -0.75 24.83 -11.27
C GLU A 272 -1.96 25.63 -11.71
N VAL A 273 -1.98 25.98 -12.99
CA VAL A 273 -3.09 26.66 -13.65
C VAL A 273 -3.62 25.76 -14.73
N THR A 274 -4.86 25.34 -14.58
CA THR A 274 -5.58 24.60 -15.61
C THR A 274 -6.41 25.57 -16.44
N VAL A 275 -6.29 25.49 -17.76
CA VAL A 275 -7.05 26.30 -18.71
C VAL A 275 -8.00 25.43 -19.51
N TYR A 276 -9.27 25.78 -19.45
CA TYR A 276 -10.37 25.12 -20.16
C TYR A 276 -10.73 25.93 -21.40
N PHE A 277 -10.43 25.39 -22.59
CA PHE A 277 -10.72 26.01 -23.88
C PHE A 277 -12.10 25.57 -24.38
N LYS A 278 -12.86 26.52 -24.94
CA LYS A 278 -14.27 26.31 -25.29
C LYS A 278 -14.58 26.57 -26.75
N ASP A 279 -15.53 25.82 -27.28
CA ASP A 279 -16.11 26.07 -28.61
C ASP A 279 -17.06 27.29 -28.59
N ALA A 280 -17.66 27.58 -29.75
CA ALA A 280 -18.66 28.65 -29.88
C ALA A 280 -19.98 28.40 -29.12
N ALA A 281 -20.24 27.15 -28.72
CA ALA A 281 -21.39 26.76 -27.93
C ALA A 281 -21.09 26.75 -26.41
N ASN A 282 -19.91 27.21 -25.99
CA ASN A 282 -19.41 27.19 -24.60
C ASN A 282 -19.13 25.81 -24.00
N ASN A 283 -19.03 24.76 -24.81
CA ASN A 283 -18.59 23.45 -24.35
C ASN A 283 -17.07 23.47 -24.15
N VAL A 284 -16.59 22.85 -23.06
CA VAL A 284 -15.15 22.61 -22.89
C VAL A 284 -14.73 21.51 -23.85
N ILE A 285 -13.81 21.82 -24.76
CA ILE A 285 -13.35 20.91 -25.82
C ILE A 285 -11.88 20.53 -25.68
N ALA A 286 -11.12 21.27 -24.85
CA ALA A 286 -9.74 20.97 -24.50
C ALA A 286 -9.38 21.56 -23.13
N GLU A 287 -8.40 20.94 -22.47
CA GLU A 287 -7.86 21.32 -21.18
C GLU A 287 -6.34 21.19 -21.22
N GLU A 288 -5.63 22.19 -20.71
CA GLU A 288 -4.17 22.14 -20.54
C GLU A 288 -3.75 22.68 -19.18
N ASP A 289 -2.72 22.05 -18.60
CA ASP A 289 -2.11 22.46 -17.33
C ASP A 289 -0.81 23.22 -17.56
N TYR A 290 -0.65 24.31 -16.83
CA TYR A 290 0.55 25.14 -16.84
C TYR A 290 1.12 25.27 -15.43
N HIS A 291 2.45 25.32 -15.34
CA HIS A 291 3.17 25.44 -14.07
C HIS A 291 4.00 26.74 -14.03
N PRO A 292 3.35 27.90 -13.86
CA PRO A 292 4.03 29.21 -13.77
C PRO A 292 5.03 29.28 -12.61
N VAL A 293 4.76 28.57 -11.53
CA VAL A 293 5.68 28.41 -10.40
C VAL A 293 5.92 26.92 -10.24
N LEU A 294 7.18 26.48 -10.40
CA LEU A 294 7.58 25.10 -10.19
C LEU A 294 9.05 25.04 -9.75
N VAL A 295 9.25 24.95 -8.44
CA VAL A 295 10.57 24.79 -7.84
C VAL A 295 10.94 23.31 -7.86
N SER A 296 11.93 22.94 -8.69
CA SER A 296 12.42 21.56 -8.78
C SER A 296 13.95 21.52 -8.82
N ALA A 297 14.54 20.43 -8.31
CA ALA A 297 15.98 20.19 -8.38
C ALA A 297 16.49 19.95 -9.82
N TYR A 298 15.59 19.70 -10.76
CA TYR A 298 15.88 19.39 -12.16
C TYR A 298 15.63 20.59 -13.09
N SER A 299 15.19 21.74 -12.55
CA SER A 299 14.98 22.97 -13.31
C SER A 299 16.29 23.74 -13.46
N PHE A 300 16.94 23.63 -14.63
CA PHE A 300 18.16 24.38 -14.95
C PHE A 300 17.80 25.77 -15.53
N GLY A 301 17.73 26.81 -14.69
CA GLY A 301 17.55 28.21 -15.12
C GLY A 301 17.05 29.17 -14.03
N ASP A 302 17.11 30.48 -14.30
CA ASP A 302 16.75 31.58 -13.36
C ASP A 302 15.27 31.65 -12.95
N ASN A 303 14.41 30.84 -13.59
CA ASN A 303 12.96 30.77 -13.34
C ASN A 303 12.57 29.77 -12.22
N ASN A 304 13.54 29.22 -11.50
CA ASN A 304 13.32 28.28 -10.40
C ASN A 304 13.08 29.02 -9.06
N LYS A 305 12.20 30.04 -9.04
CA LYS A 305 11.97 30.89 -7.87
C LYS A 305 10.58 30.65 -7.27
N PRO A 306 10.47 30.48 -5.94
CA PRO A 306 9.17 30.35 -5.30
C PRO A 306 8.41 31.69 -5.32
N LEU A 307 7.08 31.61 -5.27
CA LEU A 307 6.20 32.77 -5.18
C LEU A 307 5.91 33.12 -3.72
N LYS A 308 6.66 34.09 -3.21
CA LYS A 308 6.54 34.59 -1.83
C LYS A 308 5.21 35.32 -1.58
N PRO A 309 4.80 35.48 -0.30
CA PRO A 309 3.67 36.33 0.08
C PRO A 309 3.72 37.72 -0.54
N ASN A 310 2.60 38.19 -1.10
CA ASN A 310 2.40 39.47 -1.78
C ASN A 310 3.20 39.69 -3.08
N TYR A 311 3.87 38.65 -3.59
CA TYR A 311 4.63 38.77 -4.83
C TYR A 311 3.74 38.48 -6.04
N ILE A 312 4.13 39.04 -7.19
CA ILE A 312 3.49 38.83 -8.47
C ILE A 312 4.43 38.00 -9.35
N TRP A 313 3.90 36.91 -9.88
CA TRP A 313 4.48 36.21 -11.02
C TRP A 313 3.84 36.74 -12.30
N GLN A 314 4.68 37.02 -13.29
CA GLN A 314 4.24 37.39 -14.63
C GLN A 314 5.23 36.86 -15.67
N MET A 315 4.72 36.59 -16.88
CA MET A 315 5.56 36.25 -18.02
C MET A 315 6.39 37.46 -18.46
N GLU A 316 7.58 37.20 -19.01
CA GLU A 316 8.37 38.27 -19.65
C GLU A 316 7.59 38.87 -20.82
N PRO A 317 7.75 40.18 -21.10
CA PRO A 317 7.12 40.82 -22.24
C PRO A 317 7.39 40.07 -23.55
N GLY A 318 6.33 39.81 -24.31
CA GLY A 318 6.41 39.08 -25.60
C GLY A 318 6.44 37.55 -25.47
N LYS A 319 6.51 36.98 -24.26
CA LYS A 319 6.35 35.54 -24.03
C LYS A 319 4.89 35.18 -23.73
N PHE A 320 4.50 33.98 -24.13
CA PHE A 320 3.19 33.39 -23.88
C PHE A 320 3.34 31.87 -23.77
N TYR A 321 2.37 31.20 -23.15
CA TYR A 321 2.30 29.74 -23.19
C TYR A 321 1.62 29.29 -24.47
N THR A 322 2.24 28.38 -25.22
CA THR A 322 1.63 27.75 -26.39
C THR A 322 0.63 26.71 -25.94
N ALA A 323 -0.57 26.71 -26.51
CA ALA A 323 -1.63 25.75 -26.21
C ALA A 323 -1.77 24.73 -27.35
N LYS A 324 -0.80 23.81 -27.46
CA LYS A 324 -0.61 23.00 -28.67
C LYS A 324 -1.70 21.97 -28.94
N SER A 325 -2.40 21.53 -27.89
CA SER A 325 -3.46 20.52 -27.99
C SER A 325 -4.85 21.12 -28.26
N VAL A 326 -4.95 22.45 -28.36
CA VAL A 326 -6.22 23.14 -28.58
C VAL A 326 -6.71 22.90 -30.02
N PRO A 327 -7.92 22.33 -30.20
CA PRO A 327 -8.47 22.03 -31.52
C PRO A 327 -8.92 23.30 -32.26
N THR A 328 -9.12 23.18 -33.58
CA THR A 328 -9.51 24.30 -34.46
C THR A 328 -10.91 24.86 -34.19
N GLU A 329 -11.74 24.07 -33.51
CA GLU A 329 -13.10 24.38 -33.09
C GLU A 329 -13.15 25.37 -31.90
N TRP A 330 -12.00 25.62 -31.27
CA TRP A 330 -11.86 26.62 -30.23
C TRP A 330 -12.19 28.02 -30.76
N GLN A 331 -13.04 28.75 -30.03
CA GLN A 331 -13.30 30.15 -30.32
C GLN A 331 -12.27 31.04 -29.63
N GLU A 332 -11.51 31.83 -30.40
CA GLU A 332 -10.54 32.80 -29.88
C GLU A 332 -11.14 33.65 -28.73
N GLY A 333 -10.44 33.75 -27.61
CA GLY A 333 -10.93 34.44 -26.41
C GLY A 333 -11.82 33.59 -25.49
N ASN A 334 -12.43 32.50 -25.98
CA ASN A 334 -13.32 31.66 -25.18
C ASN A 334 -12.52 30.59 -24.41
N ALA A 335 -11.94 31.00 -23.28
CA ALA A 335 -11.27 30.10 -22.35
C ALA A 335 -11.42 30.59 -20.90
N VAL A 336 -11.28 29.68 -19.94
CA VAL A 336 -11.29 30.00 -18.51
C VAL A 336 -10.07 29.37 -17.86
N ALA A 337 -9.30 30.16 -17.11
CA ALA A 337 -8.17 29.67 -16.32
C ALA A 337 -8.55 29.58 -14.85
N LYS A 338 -8.11 28.51 -14.18
CA LYS A 338 -8.27 28.30 -12.74
C LYS A 338 -6.96 27.82 -12.14
N ILE A 339 -6.68 28.25 -10.91
CA ILE A 339 -5.64 27.62 -10.10
C ILE A 339 -6.22 26.34 -9.52
N THR A 340 -5.59 25.21 -9.78
CA THR A 340 -6.13 23.87 -9.49
C THR A 340 -5.32 23.11 -8.45
N ASP A 341 -4.01 23.37 -8.38
CA ASP A 341 -3.13 22.83 -7.34
C ASP A 341 -2.05 23.84 -6.97
N ILE A 342 -1.57 23.72 -5.73
CA ILE A 342 -0.46 24.50 -5.19
C ILE A 342 0.42 23.62 -4.30
N GLN A 343 1.67 24.03 -4.10
CA GLN A 343 2.54 23.42 -3.10
C GLN A 343 3.20 24.52 -2.27
N PHE A 344 3.22 24.30 -0.96
CA PHE A 344 3.94 25.15 -0.03
C PHE A 344 5.43 24.81 -0.04
N GLU A 345 6.25 25.78 0.33
CA GLU A 345 7.66 25.55 0.68
C GLU A 345 7.84 24.59 1.86
#